data_AF-M0HXV0-F1
#
_entry.id   AF-M0HXV0-F1
#
_cell.length_a   1.000
_cell.length_b   1.000
_cell.length_c   1.000
_cell.angle_alpha   90.00
_cell.angle_beta   90.00
_cell.angle_gamma   90.00
#
_symmetry.space_group_name_H-M   'P 1'
#
loop_
_entity.id
_entity.type
_entity.pdbx_description
1 polymer ?
#
loop_
_entity_poly.entity_id
_entity_poly.type
_entity_poly.pdbx_seq_one_letter_code
_entity_poly.pdbx_strand_id
1 'polypeptide(L)'
;MGVRINESESLVSALRTKEAILPGAMTLILVAVFTFLSPGLSLIVTFVPAIVLAYVCYILTSFQQMPEPSRVLPVYLIAFGVQFLHFAEEFTTEFYTRWPVEVFNAAPFELSTFVQINMVSYAAFALGAVAIYRGIKGPMLIVWFFTLMGVIGNGILHPIYPVLATGKFGYFPGLYTSVIYLILGPILFHRLWEVRSDSGSDVNKDVETNSKVGSSQ
;
A
#
# COMPACT_ATOMS: atom_id res chain seq x y z
N MET A 1 25.90 -14.71 31.03
CA MET A 1 24.72 -13.91 31.44
C MET A 1 24.44 -12.94 30.30
N GLY A 2 23.65 -13.37 29.32
CA GLY A 2 23.41 -12.61 28.09
C GLY A 2 22.40 -11.51 28.34
N VAL A 3 22.82 -10.26 28.19
CA VAL A 3 21.93 -9.10 28.25
C VAL A 3 21.06 -9.16 26.99
N ARG A 4 19.81 -9.61 27.13
CA ARG A 4 18.76 -9.30 26.17
C ARG A 4 18.53 -7.80 26.26
N ILE A 5 19.24 -7.02 25.45
CA ILE A 5 18.82 -5.64 25.19
C ILE A 5 17.43 -5.76 24.56
N ASN A 6 16.44 -5.21 25.26
CA ASN A 6 15.03 -5.30 24.95
C ASN A 6 14.78 -4.83 23.51
N GLU A 7 14.29 -5.70 22.62
CA GLU A 7 13.85 -5.33 21.27
C GLU A 7 12.83 -4.16 21.31
N SER A 8 12.08 -4.04 22.41
CA SER A 8 11.16 -2.93 22.66
C SER A 8 11.86 -1.58 22.85
N GLU A 9 13.01 -1.52 23.52
CA GLU A 9 13.76 -0.27 23.68
C GLU A 9 14.42 0.16 22.35
N SER A 10 14.85 -0.82 21.54
CA SER A 10 15.42 -0.54 20.22
C SER A 10 14.35 -0.01 19.25
N LEU A 11 13.14 -0.58 19.27
CA LEU A 11 12.01 -0.11 18.45
C LEU A 11 11.57 1.30 18.86
N VAL A 12 11.42 1.57 20.16
CA VAL A 12 11.03 2.89 20.67
C VAL A 12 12.07 3.95 20.30
N SER A 13 13.36 3.62 20.35
CA SER A 13 14.43 4.51 19.90
C SER A 13 14.39 4.74 18.39
N ALA A 14 14.18 3.69 17.59
CA ALA A 14 14.04 3.78 16.14
C ALA A 14 12.81 4.60 15.70
N LEU A 15 11.70 4.50 16.42
CA LEU A 15 10.48 5.27 16.16
C LEU A 15 10.63 6.78 16.46
N ARG A 16 11.67 7.19 17.19
CA ARG A 16 12.00 8.61 17.41
C ARG A 16 12.84 9.22 16.29
N THR A 17 13.24 8.44 15.29
CA THR A 17 13.98 8.96 14.14
C THR A 17 13.07 9.75 13.20
N LYS A 18 13.64 10.72 12.47
CA LYS A 18 12.90 11.50 11.46
C LYS A 18 12.23 10.60 10.39
N GLU A 19 12.83 9.44 10.12
CA GLU A 19 12.35 8.44 9.15
C GLU A 19 11.06 7.71 9.60
N ALA A 20 10.77 7.71 10.91
CA ALA A 20 9.54 7.17 11.49
C ALA A 20 8.48 8.27 11.75
N ILE A 21 8.91 9.46 12.17
CA ILE A 21 8.00 10.57 12.50
C ILE A 21 7.22 11.03 11.26
N LEU A 22 7.87 11.15 10.10
CA LEU A 22 7.24 11.68 8.89
C LEU A 22 6.09 10.79 8.38
N PRO A 23 6.26 9.46 8.22
CA PRO A 23 5.14 8.57 7.88
C PRO A 23 4.03 8.55 8.94
N GLY A 24 4.36 8.62 10.23
CA GLY A 24 3.37 8.71 11.29
C GLY A 24 2.53 9.99 11.20
N ALA A 25 3.17 11.15 11.01
CA ALA A 25 2.48 12.42 10.80
C ALA A 25 1.63 12.40 9.52
N MET A 26 2.16 11.84 8.42
CA MET A 26 1.42 11.68 7.17
C MET A 26 0.19 10.79 7.36
N THR A 27 0.28 9.72 8.17
CA THR A 27 -0.86 8.86 8.51
C THR A 27 -1.94 9.68 9.23
N LEU A 28 -1.59 10.46 10.26
CA LEU A 28 -2.55 11.30 10.98
C LEU A 28 -3.20 12.34 10.08
N ILE A 29 -2.42 12.97 9.20
CA ILE A 29 -2.94 13.93 8.22
C ILE A 29 -3.92 13.24 7.28
N LEU A 30 -3.58 12.08 6.72
CA LEU A 30 -4.47 11.34 5.82
C LEU A 30 -5.74 10.86 6.53
N VAL A 31 -5.65 10.40 7.78
CA VAL A 31 -6.83 10.08 8.60
C VAL A 31 -7.73 11.30 8.76
N ALA A 32 -7.17 12.46 9.11
CA ALA A 32 -7.93 13.70 9.24
C ALA A 32 -8.56 14.14 7.92
N VAL A 33 -7.82 14.06 6.80
CA VAL A 33 -8.31 14.40 5.46
C VAL A 33 -9.44 13.48 5.04
N PHE A 34 -9.29 12.16 5.16
CA PHE A 34 -10.35 11.22 4.80
C PHE A 34 -11.58 11.37 5.69
N THR A 35 -11.40 11.66 6.98
CA THR A 35 -12.53 11.92 7.89
C THR A 35 -13.25 13.20 7.51
N PHE A 36 -12.52 14.29 7.24
CA PHE A 36 -13.10 15.59 6.90
C PHE A 36 -13.81 15.59 5.54
N LEU A 37 -13.24 14.91 4.55
CA LEU A 37 -13.79 14.86 3.19
C LEU A 37 -14.88 13.80 3.01
N SER A 38 -15.16 12.96 4.02
CA SER A 38 -16.08 11.82 3.90
C SER A 38 -17.54 12.26 3.79
N PRO A 39 -18.27 11.93 2.71
CA PRO A 39 -19.71 11.94 2.73
C PRO A 39 -20.21 10.81 3.62
N GLY A 40 -20.76 11.16 4.77
CA GLY A 40 -21.16 10.20 5.80
C GLY A 40 -19.99 9.31 6.22
N LEU A 41 -20.21 8.00 6.28
CA LEU A 41 -19.21 7.02 6.72
C LEU A 41 -18.31 6.50 5.59
N SER A 42 -18.53 6.91 4.34
CA SER A 42 -17.93 6.28 3.15
C SER A 42 -16.40 6.17 3.21
N LEU A 43 -15.66 7.29 3.30
CA LEU A 43 -14.19 7.27 3.39
C LEU A 43 -13.70 6.81 4.77
N ILE A 44 -14.48 7.08 5.83
CA ILE A 44 -14.11 6.69 7.20
C ILE A 44 -14.03 5.17 7.33
N VAL A 45 -14.96 4.40 6.78
CA VAL A 45 -14.96 2.95 6.95
C VAL A 45 -14.11 2.22 5.92
N THR A 46 -13.75 2.87 4.81
CA THR A 46 -12.96 2.25 3.74
C THR A 46 -11.50 2.70 3.76
N PHE A 47 -11.22 4.02 3.77
CA PHE A 47 -9.86 4.55 3.64
C PHE A 47 -9.11 4.64 4.97
N VAL A 48 -9.78 4.99 6.07
CA VAL A 48 -9.11 5.14 7.39
C VAL A 48 -8.53 3.82 7.91
N PRO A 49 -9.25 2.67 7.90
CA PRO A 49 -8.66 1.40 8.28
C PRO A 49 -7.48 1.03 7.38
N ALA A 50 -7.58 1.28 6.08
CA ALA A 50 -6.55 0.95 5.13
C ALA A 50 -5.26 1.76 5.34
N ILE A 51 -5.33 3.06 5.68
CA ILE A 51 -4.11 3.85 5.98
C ILE A 51 -3.47 3.44 7.31
N VAL A 52 -4.27 3.06 8.31
CA VAL A 52 -3.74 2.51 9.56
C VAL A 52 -3.02 1.18 9.30
N LEU A 53 -3.63 0.27 8.54
CA LEU A 53 -3.01 -0.99 8.14
C LEU A 53 -1.76 -0.76 7.30
N ALA A 54 -1.78 0.21 6.37
CA ALA A 54 -0.62 0.56 5.56
C ALA A 54 0.56 1.03 6.42
N TYR A 55 0.29 1.84 7.45
CA TYR A 55 1.30 2.26 8.39
C TYR A 55 1.87 1.10 9.19
N VAL A 56 1.03 0.17 9.65
CA VAL A 56 1.48 -1.06 10.33
C VAL A 56 2.37 -1.89 9.39
N CYS A 57 1.93 -2.18 8.16
CA CYS A 57 2.74 -2.91 7.18
C CYS A 57 4.06 -2.19 6.90
N TYR A 58 4.04 -0.87 6.75
CA TYR A 58 5.24 -0.06 6.55
C TYR A 58 6.26 -0.23 7.68
N ILE A 59 5.83 -0.09 8.94
CA ILE A 59 6.71 -0.22 10.12
C ILE A 59 7.27 -1.65 10.26
N LEU A 60 6.47 -2.66 9.93
CA LEU A 60 6.89 -4.06 10.01
C LEU A 60 7.82 -4.49 8.87
N THR A 61 7.86 -3.75 7.76
CA THR A 61 8.60 -4.14 6.55
C THR A 61 9.50 -3.02 6.05
N SER A 62 9.00 -2.15 5.16
CA SER A 62 9.78 -1.16 4.39
C SER A 62 10.53 -0.14 5.24
N PHE A 63 10.05 0.12 6.47
CA PHE A 63 10.80 0.92 7.44
C PHE A 63 12.08 0.22 7.90
N GLN A 64 12.00 -1.08 8.19
CA GLN A 64 13.15 -1.87 8.59
C GLN A 64 14.07 -2.06 7.40
N GLN A 65 13.52 -2.52 6.27
CA GLN A 65 14.29 -2.80 5.08
C GLN A 65 13.44 -2.72 3.81
N MET A 66 14.01 -2.08 2.79
CA MET A 66 13.34 -1.87 1.51
C MET A 66 13.21 -3.19 0.73
N PRO A 67 12.09 -3.41 0.03
CA PRO A 67 11.94 -4.56 -0.85
C PRO A 67 12.79 -4.40 -2.12
N GLU A 68 13.04 -5.49 -2.82
CA GLU A 68 13.83 -5.47 -4.06
C GLU A 68 13.04 -4.80 -5.21
N PRO A 69 13.55 -3.70 -5.81
CA PRO A 69 12.81 -2.97 -6.83
C PRO A 69 12.47 -3.78 -8.07
N SER A 70 13.38 -4.64 -8.54
CA SER A 70 13.20 -5.52 -9.71
C SER A 70 11.99 -6.46 -9.56
N ARG A 71 11.66 -6.85 -8.32
CA ARG A 71 10.56 -7.74 -7.99
C ARG A 71 9.26 -6.98 -7.84
N VAL A 72 9.27 -5.86 -7.11
CA VAL A 72 8.03 -5.11 -6.78
C VAL A 72 7.58 -4.22 -7.93
N LEU A 73 8.51 -3.45 -8.51
CA LEU A 73 8.18 -2.33 -9.40
C LEU A 73 7.35 -2.76 -10.64
N PRO A 74 7.63 -3.88 -11.32
CA PRO A 74 6.81 -4.30 -12.46
C PRO A 74 5.34 -4.54 -12.08
N VAL A 75 5.09 -5.22 -10.96
CA VAL A 75 3.72 -5.51 -10.51
C VAL A 75 3.03 -4.24 -10.03
N TYR A 76 3.77 -3.38 -9.32
CA TYR A 76 3.26 -2.07 -8.89
C TYR A 76 2.82 -1.22 -10.08
N LEU A 77 3.66 -1.12 -11.13
CA LEU A 77 3.37 -0.33 -12.33
C LEU A 77 2.19 -0.92 -13.14
N ILE A 78 2.07 -2.25 -13.21
CA ILE A 78 0.91 -2.89 -13.84
C ILE A 78 -0.37 -2.56 -13.05
N ALA A 79 -0.37 -2.72 -11.72
CA ALA A 79 -1.50 -2.37 -10.88
C ALA A 79 -1.86 -0.88 -10.98
N PHE A 80 -0.84 -0.01 -11.07
CA PHE A 80 -1.03 1.42 -11.27
C PHE A 80 -1.62 1.73 -12.65
N GLY A 81 -1.21 1.03 -13.70
CA GLY A 81 -1.84 1.10 -15.03
C GLY A 81 -3.33 0.73 -14.98
N VAL A 82 -3.67 -0.37 -14.28
CA VAL A 82 -5.06 -0.78 -14.07
C VAL A 82 -5.86 0.27 -13.29
N GLN A 83 -5.23 1.05 -12.40
CA GLN A 83 -5.90 2.12 -11.65
C GLN A 83 -6.49 3.20 -12.55
N PHE A 84 -5.83 3.53 -13.66
CA PHE A 84 -6.38 4.46 -14.63
C PHE A 84 -7.61 3.89 -15.35
N LEU A 85 -7.57 2.59 -15.70
CA LEU A 85 -8.72 1.91 -16.31
C LEU A 85 -9.89 1.82 -15.33
N HIS A 86 -9.59 1.51 -14.08
CA HIS A 86 -10.57 1.41 -13.02
C HIS A 86 -11.28 2.74 -12.77
N PHE A 87 -10.51 3.81 -12.65
CA PHE A 87 -11.06 5.16 -12.54
C PHE A 87 -11.87 5.59 -13.76
N ALA A 88 -11.45 5.21 -14.97
CA ALA A 88 -12.22 5.50 -16.17
C ALA A 88 -13.61 4.83 -16.13
N GLU A 89 -13.68 3.57 -15.68
CA GLU A 89 -14.96 2.90 -15.45
C GLU A 89 -15.78 3.60 -14.37
N GLU A 90 -15.21 3.85 -13.18
CA GLU A 90 -15.87 4.53 -12.07
C GLU A 90 -16.41 5.92 -12.47
N PHE A 91 -15.62 6.69 -13.21
CA PHE A 91 -15.98 8.01 -13.69
C PHE A 91 -17.14 7.95 -14.68
N THR A 92 -17.05 7.07 -15.69
CA THR A 92 -18.08 6.95 -16.75
C THR A 92 -19.39 6.34 -16.25
N THR A 93 -19.35 5.61 -15.15
CA THR A 93 -20.52 4.94 -14.56
C THR A 93 -20.97 5.56 -13.24
N GLU A 94 -20.49 6.77 -12.96
CA GLU A 94 -20.94 7.65 -11.87
C GLU A 94 -20.75 7.06 -10.46
N PHE A 95 -19.63 6.35 -10.22
CA PHE A 95 -19.27 5.84 -8.89
C PHE A 95 -19.32 6.96 -7.83
N TYR A 96 -18.86 8.16 -8.17
CA TYR A 96 -18.85 9.34 -7.28
C TYR A 96 -20.25 9.72 -6.75
N THR A 97 -21.31 9.36 -7.47
CA THR A 97 -22.71 9.53 -7.02
C THR A 97 -23.23 8.25 -6.38
N ARG A 98 -23.12 7.13 -7.10
CA ARG A 98 -23.77 5.87 -6.74
C ARG A 98 -23.20 5.26 -5.47
N TRP A 99 -21.88 5.32 -5.29
CA TRP A 99 -21.22 4.73 -4.13
C TRP A 99 -21.60 5.38 -2.80
N PRO A 100 -21.50 6.71 -2.61
CA PRO A 100 -21.95 7.33 -1.36
C PRO A 100 -23.45 7.16 -1.11
N VAL A 101 -24.27 7.34 -2.15
CA VAL A 101 -25.73 7.35 -2.01
C VAL A 101 -26.27 5.95 -1.76
N GLU A 102 -25.93 4.98 -2.61
CA GLU A 102 -26.54 3.65 -2.58
C GLU A 102 -25.93 2.77 -1.48
N VAL A 103 -24.64 2.91 -1.17
CA VAL A 103 -23.96 2.04 -0.17
C VAL A 103 -23.98 2.64 1.24
N PHE A 104 -23.88 3.97 1.35
CA PHE A 104 -23.73 4.64 2.65
C PHE A 104 -24.89 5.56 3.02
N ASN A 105 -25.90 5.70 2.17
CA ASN A 105 -26.99 6.66 2.34
C ASN A 105 -26.47 8.08 2.64
N ALA A 106 -25.44 8.49 1.90
CA ALA A 106 -24.75 9.76 2.04
C ALA A 106 -24.91 10.63 0.79
N ALA A 107 -24.57 11.92 0.90
CA ALA A 107 -24.55 12.82 -0.25
C ALA A 107 -23.53 12.36 -1.30
N PRO A 108 -23.78 12.59 -2.61
CA PRO A 108 -22.82 12.29 -3.65
C PRO A 108 -21.57 13.18 -3.51
N PHE A 109 -20.44 12.72 -4.05
CA PHE A 109 -19.30 13.60 -4.23
C PHE A 109 -19.57 14.58 -5.38
N GLU A 110 -19.12 15.82 -5.20
CA GLU A 110 -18.93 16.72 -6.33
C GLU A 110 -17.94 16.10 -7.33
N LEU A 111 -18.28 16.15 -8.62
CA LEU A 111 -17.46 15.56 -9.69
C LEU A 111 -16.02 16.07 -9.67
N SER A 112 -15.86 17.38 -9.47
CA SER A 112 -14.55 18.02 -9.39
C SER A 112 -13.72 17.49 -8.22
N THR A 113 -14.34 17.32 -7.04
CA THR A 113 -13.71 16.76 -5.85
C THR A 113 -13.28 15.31 -6.08
N PHE A 114 -14.15 14.49 -6.68
CA PHE A 114 -13.83 13.09 -7.00
C PHE A 114 -12.62 12.96 -7.94
N VAL A 115 -12.57 13.79 -9.00
CA VAL A 115 -11.45 13.83 -9.94
C VAL A 115 -10.18 14.33 -9.24
N GLN A 116 -10.26 15.42 -8.46
CA GLN A 116 -9.10 16.00 -7.78
C GLN A 116 -8.46 15.02 -6.79
N ILE A 117 -9.27 14.34 -5.96
CA ILE A 117 -8.78 13.33 -5.02
C ILE A 117 -8.02 12.24 -5.78
N ASN A 118 -8.60 11.70 -6.85
CA ASN A 118 -7.96 10.65 -7.64
C ASN A 118 -6.67 11.11 -8.31
N MET A 119 -6.65 12.31 -8.92
CA MET A 119 -5.44 12.83 -9.58
C MET A 119 -4.30 13.08 -8.57
N VAL A 120 -4.62 13.61 -7.38
CA VAL A 120 -3.64 13.77 -6.29
C VAL A 120 -3.14 12.41 -5.81
N SER A 121 -4.02 11.42 -5.65
CA SER A 121 -3.62 10.06 -5.31
C SER A 121 -2.70 9.45 -6.37
N TYR A 122 -2.98 9.63 -7.66
CA TYR A 122 -2.14 9.06 -8.73
C TYR A 122 -0.78 9.73 -8.81
N ALA A 123 -0.70 11.04 -8.58
CA ALA A 123 0.57 11.73 -8.42
C ALA A 123 1.37 11.13 -7.25
N ALA A 124 0.72 10.88 -6.10
CA ALA A 124 1.36 10.25 -4.96
C ALA A 124 1.81 8.80 -5.25
N PHE A 125 1.00 8.01 -5.98
CA PHE A 125 1.35 6.63 -6.36
C PHE A 125 2.51 6.60 -7.37
N ALA A 126 2.57 7.55 -8.30
CA ALA A 126 3.73 7.71 -9.17
C ALA A 126 5.01 8.01 -8.36
N LEU A 127 4.93 8.87 -7.34
CA LEU A 127 6.04 9.10 -6.41
C LEU A 127 6.39 7.84 -5.61
N GLY A 128 5.41 6.99 -5.30
CA GLY A 128 5.61 5.66 -4.72
C GLY A 128 6.48 4.76 -5.62
N ALA A 129 6.22 4.73 -6.93
CA ALA A 129 7.06 4.00 -7.88
C ALA A 129 8.51 4.52 -7.89
N VAL A 130 8.69 5.85 -7.84
CA VAL A 130 10.03 6.47 -7.72
C VAL A 130 10.71 6.07 -6.41
N ALA A 131 9.97 6.02 -5.30
CA ALA A 131 10.48 5.62 -4.00
C ALA A 131 10.94 4.16 -3.97
N ILE A 132 10.18 3.25 -4.60
CA ILE A 132 10.59 1.86 -4.80
C ILE A 132 11.89 1.82 -5.60
N TYR A 133 11.95 2.49 -6.75
CA TYR A 133 13.13 2.47 -7.63
C TYR A 133 14.39 3.04 -6.96
N ARG A 134 14.25 4.11 -6.17
CA ARG A 134 15.36 4.81 -5.50
C ARG A 134 15.68 4.27 -4.11
N GLY A 135 14.89 3.35 -3.56
CA GLY A 135 15.09 2.83 -2.20
C GLY A 135 14.75 3.84 -1.10
N ILE A 136 13.84 4.78 -1.34
CA ILE A 136 13.49 5.84 -0.37
C ILE A 136 12.38 5.32 0.55
N LYS A 137 12.67 5.18 1.85
CA LYS A 137 11.74 4.60 2.84
C LYS A 137 10.49 5.43 3.06
N GLY A 138 10.62 6.74 3.27
CA GLY A 138 9.50 7.61 3.72
C GLY A 138 8.21 7.48 2.89
N PRO A 139 8.26 7.60 1.55
CA PRO A 139 7.07 7.47 0.71
C PRO A 139 6.50 6.04 0.59
N MET A 140 7.14 5.01 1.17
CA MET A 140 6.62 3.63 1.13
C MET A 140 5.29 3.46 1.86
N LEU A 141 4.92 4.38 2.77
CA LEU A 141 3.55 4.41 3.31
C LEU A 141 2.51 4.54 2.19
N ILE A 142 2.79 5.37 1.17
CA ILE A 142 1.91 5.56 0.02
C ILE A 142 1.84 4.29 -0.83
N VAL A 143 2.96 3.58 -0.98
CA VAL A 143 3.03 2.29 -1.69
C VAL A 143 2.18 1.23 -0.99
N TRP A 144 2.27 1.14 0.34
CA TRP A 144 1.43 0.24 1.14
C TRP A 144 -0.04 0.62 1.07
N PHE A 145 -0.35 1.92 1.16
CA PHE A 145 -1.73 2.40 1.06
C PHE A 145 -2.35 2.11 -0.31
N PHE A 146 -1.62 2.33 -1.39
CA PHE A 146 -2.04 1.95 -2.73
C PHE A 146 -2.30 0.44 -2.82
N THR A 147 -1.38 -0.38 -2.30
CA THR A 147 -1.52 -1.84 -2.34
C THR A 147 -2.75 -2.33 -1.56
N LEU A 148 -2.99 -1.78 -0.37
CA LEU A 148 -4.08 -2.21 0.49
C LEU A 148 -5.44 -1.67 0.06
N MET A 149 -5.54 -0.39 -0.30
CA MET A 149 -6.81 0.24 -0.67
C MET A 149 -6.99 0.28 -2.18
N GLY A 150 -6.05 0.91 -2.89
CA GLY A 150 -6.11 1.10 -4.35
C GLY A 150 -6.12 -0.20 -5.15
N VAL A 151 -5.56 -1.28 -4.60
CA VAL A 151 -5.53 -2.59 -5.26
C VAL A 151 -6.43 -3.58 -4.51
N ILE A 152 -6.04 -4.05 -3.33
CA ILE A 152 -6.78 -5.11 -2.61
C ILE A 152 -8.20 -4.66 -2.25
N GLY A 153 -8.33 -3.48 -1.66
CA GLY A 153 -9.62 -2.89 -1.31
C GLY A 153 -10.55 -2.79 -2.51
N ASN A 154 -10.08 -2.24 -3.62
CA ASN A 154 -10.85 -2.16 -4.86
C ASN A 154 -11.25 -3.56 -5.40
N GLY A 155 -10.31 -4.51 -5.40
CA GLY A 155 -10.58 -5.88 -5.83
C GLY A 155 -11.68 -6.58 -5.01
N ILE A 156 -11.72 -6.35 -3.71
CA ILE A 156 -12.67 -6.99 -2.79
C ILE A 156 -14.00 -6.23 -2.73
N LEU A 157 -13.97 -4.90 -2.60
CA LEU A 157 -15.16 -4.11 -2.28
C LEU A 157 -16.08 -3.90 -3.48
N HIS A 158 -15.56 -3.75 -4.70
CA HIS A 158 -16.43 -3.56 -5.88
C HIS A 158 -17.35 -4.75 -6.17
N PRO A 159 -16.92 -6.02 -6.03
CA PRO A 159 -17.83 -7.17 -6.05
C PRO A 159 -18.88 -7.17 -4.93
N ILE A 160 -18.60 -6.50 -3.80
CA ILE A 160 -19.49 -6.46 -2.63
C ILE A 160 -20.49 -5.30 -2.72
N TYR A 161 -20.12 -4.15 -3.29
CA TYR A 161 -20.98 -2.96 -3.38
C TYR A 161 -22.36 -3.20 -3.99
N PRO A 162 -22.56 -3.95 -5.08
CA PRO A 162 -23.91 -4.20 -5.60
C PRO A 162 -24.83 -4.87 -4.57
N VAL A 163 -24.27 -5.79 -3.77
CA VAL A 163 -25.01 -6.48 -2.71
C VAL A 163 -25.32 -5.51 -1.58
N LEU A 164 -24.40 -4.63 -1.19
CA LEU A 164 -24.64 -3.61 -0.16
C LEU A 164 -25.67 -2.57 -0.61
N ALA A 165 -25.63 -2.17 -1.88
CA ALA A 165 -26.51 -1.16 -2.46
C ALA A 165 -27.94 -1.68 -2.69
N THR A 166 -28.09 -2.93 -3.16
CA THR A 166 -29.37 -3.44 -3.69
C THR A 166 -29.86 -4.74 -3.05
N GLY A 167 -29.06 -5.36 -2.19
CA GLY A 167 -29.32 -6.69 -1.62
C GLY A 167 -29.12 -7.85 -2.61
N LYS A 168 -28.66 -7.59 -3.84
CA LYS A 168 -28.44 -8.61 -4.88
C LYS A 168 -27.12 -8.36 -5.61
N PHE A 169 -26.57 -9.43 -6.18
CA PHE A 169 -25.42 -9.30 -7.06
C PHE A 169 -25.85 -8.74 -8.42
N GLY A 170 -25.04 -7.84 -8.98
CA GLY A 170 -25.32 -7.15 -10.22
C GLY A 170 -24.15 -6.23 -10.58
N TYR A 171 -24.31 -5.46 -11.65
CA TYR A 171 -23.29 -4.47 -12.01
C TYR A 171 -23.27 -3.29 -11.03
N PHE A 172 -22.07 -2.89 -10.61
CA PHE A 172 -21.81 -1.66 -9.88
C PHE A 172 -20.57 -0.96 -10.47
N PRO A 173 -20.50 0.38 -10.46
CA PRO A 173 -19.39 1.12 -11.05
C PRO A 173 -18.02 0.60 -10.57
N GLY A 174 -17.10 0.35 -11.51
CA GLY A 174 -15.76 -0.18 -11.26
C GLY A 174 -15.65 -1.70 -11.13
N LEU A 175 -16.75 -2.46 -11.21
CA LEU A 175 -16.73 -3.92 -11.03
C LEU A 175 -15.89 -4.67 -12.07
N TYR A 176 -15.95 -4.29 -13.34
CA TYR A 176 -15.31 -5.08 -14.39
C TYR A 176 -13.79 -4.93 -14.40
N THR A 177 -13.31 -3.74 -14.07
CA THR A 177 -11.87 -3.46 -13.97
C THR A 177 -11.29 -3.95 -12.65
N SER A 178 -12.06 -3.93 -11.56
CA SER A 178 -11.55 -4.29 -10.23
C SER A 178 -11.18 -5.77 -10.07
N VAL A 179 -11.81 -6.69 -10.82
CA VAL A 179 -11.54 -8.13 -10.68
C VAL A 179 -10.08 -8.49 -10.99
N ILE A 180 -9.39 -7.68 -11.80
CA ILE A 180 -7.95 -7.84 -12.06
C ILE A 180 -7.13 -7.69 -10.76
N TYR A 181 -7.60 -6.85 -9.83
CA TYR A 181 -6.94 -6.64 -8.54
C TYR A 181 -7.05 -7.82 -7.58
N LEU A 182 -8.01 -8.74 -7.77
CA LEU A 182 -8.06 -9.98 -7.01
C LEU A 182 -6.81 -10.84 -7.23
N ILE A 183 -6.12 -10.66 -8.36
CA ILE A 183 -4.86 -11.33 -8.69
C ILE A 183 -3.68 -10.43 -8.34
N LEU A 184 -3.69 -9.17 -8.77
CA LEU A 184 -2.54 -8.27 -8.57
C LEU A 184 -2.32 -7.92 -7.10
N GLY A 185 -3.38 -7.79 -6.30
CA GLY A 185 -3.32 -7.44 -4.88
C GLY A 185 -2.49 -8.41 -4.06
N PRO A 186 -2.85 -9.71 -4.02
CA PRO A 186 -2.07 -10.72 -3.29
C PRO A 186 -0.61 -10.80 -3.76
N ILE A 187 -0.37 -10.72 -5.07
CA ILE A 187 1.00 -10.77 -5.62
C ILE A 187 1.81 -9.56 -5.16
N LEU A 188 1.26 -8.34 -5.28
CA LEU A 188 1.95 -7.12 -4.90
C LEU A 188 2.22 -7.07 -3.40
N PHE A 189 1.22 -7.42 -2.58
CA PHE A 189 1.36 -7.51 -1.13
C PHE A 189 2.49 -8.47 -0.73
N HIS A 190 2.49 -9.69 -1.29
CA HIS A 190 3.52 -10.68 -1.00
C HIS A 190 4.91 -10.19 -1.36
N ARG A 191 5.09 -9.55 -2.53
CA ARG A 191 6.40 -9.03 -2.97
C ARG A 191 6.89 -7.85 -2.13
N LEU A 192 5.97 -7.04 -1.59
CA LEU A 192 6.31 -5.96 -0.66
C LEU A 192 6.66 -6.50 0.74
N TRP A 193 6.01 -7.59 1.15
CA TRP A 193 6.23 -8.24 2.45
C TRP A 193 7.54 -9.02 2.51
N GLU A 194 7.95 -9.64 1.40
CA GLU A 194 9.23 -10.36 1.31
C GLU A 194 10.42 -9.40 1.29
N VAL A 195 10.91 -9.14 2.48
CA VAL A 195 12.14 -8.41 2.75
C VAL A 195 13.32 -9.37 2.57
N ARG A 196 14.37 -8.98 1.84
CA ARG A 196 15.58 -9.79 1.68
C ARG A 196 16.29 -9.94 3.03
N SER A 197 16.29 -11.14 3.62
CA SER A 197 17.33 -11.43 4.62
C SER A 197 18.67 -11.40 3.89
N ASP A 198 19.57 -10.49 4.28
CA ASP A 198 20.95 -10.55 3.82
C ASP A 198 21.54 -11.87 4.32
N SER A 199 21.47 -12.90 3.47
CA SER A 199 22.30 -14.10 3.54
C SER A 199 23.73 -13.71 3.16
N GLY A 200 24.34 -12.88 4.01
CA GLY A 200 25.75 -12.52 3.98
C GLY A 200 26.64 -13.57 4.65
N SER A 201 26.24 -14.85 4.67
CA SER A 201 27.03 -15.95 5.24
C SER A 201 27.81 -16.77 4.21
N ASP A 202 27.59 -16.56 2.92
CA ASP A 202 28.18 -17.43 1.88
C ASP A 202 29.47 -16.89 1.26
N VAL A 203 29.93 -15.68 1.64
CA VAL A 203 31.20 -15.13 1.13
C VAL A 203 32.41 -15.53 1.99
N ASN A 204 32.21 -16.05 3.21
CA ASN A 204 33.32 -16.35 4.12
C ASN A 204 33.72 -17.84 4.21
N LYS A 205 33.00 -18.75 3.54
CA LYS A 205 33.39 -20.18 3.49
C LYS A 205 34.46 -20.49 2.43
N ASP A 206 34.60 -19.62 1.42
CA ASP A 206 35.54 -19.84 0.32
C ASP A 206 36.94 -19.23 0.59
N VAL A 207 37.04 -18.35 1.59
CA VAL A 207 38.32 -17.75 2.02
C VAL A 207 39.03 -18.63 3.06
N GLU A 208 38.29 -19.32 3.94
CA GLU A 208 38.88 -20.22 4.94
C GLU A 208 39.35 -21.57 4.37
N THR A 209 38.78 -22.01 3.24
CA THR A 209 39.22 -23.24 2.55
C THR A 209 40.45 -23.03 1.68
N ASN A 210 40.65 -21.83 1.12
CA ASN A 210 41.85 -21.52 0.31
C ASN A 210 43.09 -21.11 1.14
N SER A 211 42.93 -20.64 2.38
CA SER A 211 44.08 -20.28 3.22
C SER A 211 44.77 -21.49 3.89
N LYS A 212 44.08 -22.64 4.00
CA LYS A 212 44.64 -23.87 4.60
C LYS A 212 45.33 -24.82 3.63
N VAL A 213 45.21 -24.60 2.32
CA VAL A 213 45.83 -25.47 1.30
C VAL A 213 47.21 -24.95 0.84
N GLY A 214 47.58 -23.72 1.19
CA GLY A 214 48.79 -23.06 0.70
C GLY A 214 50.04 -23.11 1.59
N SER A 215 50.02 -23.73 2.78
CA SER A 215 51.18 -23.72 3.72
C SER A 215 51.82 -25.08 3.96
N SER A 216 51.72 -26.00 3.01
CA SER A 216 52.36 -27.32 3.12
C SER A 216 53.13 -27.68 1.86
N GLN A 217 54.19 -26.92 1.56
CA GLN A 217 55.37 -27.38 0.81
C GLN A 217 56.61 -26.61 1.29
#